data_AF-A0A3D0N975-F1
#
_entry.id   AF-A0A3D0N975-F1
#
_cell.length_a   1.000
_cell.length_b   1.000
_cell.length_c   1.000
_cell.angle_alpha   90.00
_cell.angle_beta   90.00
_cell.angle_gamma   90.00
#
_symmetry.space_group_name_H-M   'P 1'
#
loop_
_entity.id
_entity.type
_entity.pdbx_description
1 polymer ?
#
loop_
_entity_poly.entity_id
_entity_poly.type
_entity_poly.pdbx_seq_one_letter_code
_entity_poly.pdbx_strand_id
1 'polypeptide(L)'
;MRRTVVPLIVLMVLLLGGCDLSVDEAELDLQVAQRAEAARAGLTLERAQEIVADVTGVEAGDVTIMHRSLADGAALILAAVPAAQGMLYEEARRPDIPDSITEQTVEAVDLRWDLNADLPTLVLWSERLQFSERESVTEEEAERVARQLLERWVPKEAGEIHELTIQKMQAPIYAINWQGTADGVFTGDRAVVNVSSVTGLPISFSQRIAAKRPSPDVVRVTRDQAIAAVRKYLVRNKVPHGETIPLVAQLTMSAEDHPTKGPAWLVAEINESGRQRQLLLVDAITGNVMSTVPRVGESAPQQGQ
;
A
#
# COMPACT_ATOMS: atom_id res chain seq x y z
N MET A 1 -36.34 4.91 -13.10
CA MET A 1 -35.53 4.90 -14.34
C MET A 1 -34.11 5.26 -13.97
N ARG A 2 -33.17 4.36 -14.27
CA ARG A 2 -31.74 4.46 -13.97
C ARG A 2 -31.11 5.64 -14.72
N ARG A 3 -30.25 6.42 -14.06
CA ARG A 3 -29.25 7.28 -14.71
C ARG A 3 -27.87 6.72 -14.38
N THR A 4 -27.13 6.44 -15.44
CA THR A 4 -25.80 5.84 -15.45
C THR A 4 -24.73 6.91 -15.20
N VAL A 5 -23.70 6.52 -14.46
CA VAL A 5 -22.43 7.22 -14.21
C VAL A 5 -21.53 7.14 -15.45
N VAL A 6 -20.82 8.22 -15.79
CA VAL A 6 -19.50 8.16 -16.46
C VAL A 6 -18.62 9.29 -15.91
N PRO A 7 -17.47 9.00 -15.26
CA PRO A 7 -16.55 10.01 -14.77
C PRO A 7 -15.47 10.34 -15.82
N LEU A 8 -15.43 11.60 -16.22
CA LEU A 8 -14.28 12.51 -16.21
C LEU A 8 -12.83 11.95 -16.36
N ILE A 9 -12.54 11.07 -17.32
CA ILE A 9 -11.17 10.86 -17.85
C ILE A 9 -11.17 11.11 -19.37
N VAL A 10 -11.79 12.22 -19.79
CA VAL A 10 -11.82 12.67 -21.20
C VAL A 10 -11.42 14.15 -21.34
N LEU A 11 -10.99 14.82 -20.26
CA LEU A 11 -10.66 16.26 -20.32
C LEU A 11 -9.17 16.56 -20.58
N MET A 12 -8.50 15.78 -21.44
CA MET A 12 -7.19 16.18 -21.96
C MET A 12 -6.89 15.73 -23.40
N VAL A 13 -7.91 15.45 -24.22
CA VAL A 13 -7.72 15.08 -25.65
C VAL A 13 -8.55 15.92 -26.64
N LEU A 14 -9.41 16.83 -26.19
CA LEU A 14 -10.35 17.52 -27.10
C LEU A 14 -10.05 18.98 -27.41
N LEU A 15 -8.78 19.32 -27.72
CA LEU A 15 -8.46 20.56 -28.45
C LEU A 15 -7.29 20.33 -29.41
N LEU A 16 -7.62 19.74 -30.57
CA LEU A 16 -7.18 20.10 -31.94
C LEU A 16 -7.28 18.85 -32.82
N GLY A 17 -8.33 18.79 -33.64
CA GLY A 17 -8.54 17.70 -34.60
C GLY A 17 -7.57 17.77 -35.78
N GLY A 18 -7.07 16.60 -36.18
CA GLY A 18 -6.39 16.36 -37.46
C GLY A 18 -5.40 15.19 -37.39
N CYS A 19 -5.74 14.07 -38.05
CA CYS A 19 -4.90 12.88 -38.36
C CYS A 19 -4.45 12.07 -37.13
N ASP A 20 -5.11 10.99 -36.68
CA ASP A 20 -5.42 9.69 -37.31
C ASP A 20 -4.18 9.04 -37.98
N LEU A 21 -3.66 7.98 -37.32
CA LEU A 21 -2.41 7.19 -37.48
C LEU A 21 -1.15 7.53 -36.63
N SER A 22 -1.01 8.73 -36.03
CA SER A 22 0.22 9.06 -35.27
C SER A 22 0.14 8.77 -33.76
N VAL A 23 -1.05 8.46 -33.22
CA VAL A 23 -1.23 8.19 -31.79
C VAL A 23 -0.73 6.79 -31.42
N ASP A 24 -0.99 5.79 -32.28
CA ASP A 24 -0.50 4.43 -32.09
C ASP A 24 1.03 4.34 -32.17
N GLU A 25 1.65 5.11 -33.08
CA GLU A 25 3.11 5.13 -33.24
C GLU A 25 3.79 5.84 -32.07
N ALA A 26 3.23 6.95 -31.58
CA ALA A 26 3.73 7.65 -30.40
C ALA A 26 3.57 6.84 -29.10
N GLU A 27 2.47 6.09 -28.96
CA GLU A 27 2.25 5.19 -27.82
C GLU A 27 3.19 3.98 -27.88
N LEU A 28 3.40 3.40 -29.08
CA LEU A 28 4.34 2.31 -29.30
C LEU A 28 5.78 2.76 -29.00
N ASP A 29 6.18 3.94 -29.47
CA ASP A 29 7.51 4.53 -29.23
C ASP A 29 7.73 4.80 -27.74
N LEU A 30 6.72 5.29 -27.02
CA LEU A 30 6.78 5.47 -25.58
C LEU A 30 6.96 4.13 -24.85
N GLN A 31 6.22 3.09 -25.25
CA GLN A 31 6.37 1.75 -24.69
C GLN A 31 7.76 1.15 -24.98
N VAL A 32 8.31 1.36 -26.18
CA VAL A 32 9.66 0.91 -26.55
C VAL A 32 10.72 1.66 -25.72
N ALA A 33 10.59 2.97 -25.56
CA ALA A 33 11.50 3.78 -24.75
C ALA A 33 11.48 3.35 -23.27
N GLN A 34 10.29 3.16 -22.68
CA GLN A 34 10.13 2.67 -21.31
C GLN A 34 10.72 1.27 -21.12
N ARG A 35 10.54 0.37 -22.09
CA ARG A 35 11.15 -0.97 -22.05
C ARG A 35 12.68 -0.92 -22.14
N ALA A 36 13.22 -0.02 -22.94
CA ALA A 36 14.67 0.17 -23.05
C ALA A 36 15.26 0.77 -21.77
N GLU A 37 14.57 1.70 -21.12
CA GLU A 37 14.95 2.26 -19.82
C GLU A 37 14.87 1.21 -18.71
N ALA A 38 13.78 0.43 -18.66
CA ALA A 38 13.62 -0.71 -17.76
C ALA A 38 14.77 -1.72 -17.90
N ALA A 39 15.09 -2.12 -19.13
CA ALA A 39 16.19 -3.05 -19.39
C ALA A 39 17.56 -2.48 -18.96
N ARG A 40 17.80 -1.17 -19.14
CA ARG A 40 19.03 -0.51 -18.68
C ARG A 40 19.16 -0.48 -17.16
N ALA A 41 18.05 -0.48 -16.43
CA ALA A 41 18.05 -0.59 -14.97
C ALA A 41 18.00 -2.05 -14.46
N GLY A 42 18.14 -3.04 -15.33
CA GLY A 42 18.17 -4.47 -14.96
C GLY A 42 16.81 -5.17 -14.96
N LEU A 43 15.72 -4.50 -15.36
CA LEU A 43 14.38 -5.12 -15.49
C LEU A 43 14.17 -5.69 -16.90
N THR A 44 14.86 -6.79 -17.19
CA THR A 44 14.63 -7.58 -18.42
C THR A 44 13.30 -8.34 -18.36
N LEU A 45 12.86 -8.93 -19.48
CA LEU A 45 11.68 -9.81 -19.48
C LEU A 45 11.90 -11.02 -18.56
N GLU A 46 13.04 -11.68 -18.71
CA GLU A 46 13.43 -12.84 -17.89
C GLU A 46 13.46 -12.46 -16.41
N ARG A 47 14.07 -11.32 -16.05
CA ARG A 47 14.09 -10.87 -14.65
C ARG A 47 12.70 -10.58 -14.11
N ALA A 48 11.81 -9.97 -14.91
CA ALA A 48 10.43 -9.74 -14.50
C ALA A 48 9.67 -11.06 -14.27
N GLN A 49 9.90 -12.08 -15.11
CA GLN A 49 9.31 -13.40 -14.93
C GLN A 49 9.84 -14.10 -13.67
N GLU A 50 11.15 -14.05 -13.42
CA GLU A 50 11.76 -14.57 -12.20
C GLU A 50 11.19 -13.92 -10.93
N ILE A 51 11.05 -12.60 -10.94
CA ILE A 51 10.48 -11.84 -9.82
C ILE A 51 9.03 -12.29 -9.54
N VAL A 52 8.18 -12.37 -10.58
CA VAL A 52 6.79 -12.80 -10.41
C VAL A 52 6.70 -14.26 -9.98
N ALA A 53 7.55 -15.14 -10.53
CA ALA A 53 7.66 -16.54 -10.14
C ALA A 53 8.04 -16.69 -8.66
N ASP A 54 9.04 -15.94 -8.18
CA ASP A 54 9.40 -15.93 -6.77
C ASP A 54 8.20 -15.52 -5.90
N VAL A 55 7.53 -14.43 -6.24
CA VAL A 55 6.41 -13.88 -5.46
C VAL A 55 5.22 -14.83 -5.39
N THR A 56 4.91 -15.53 -6.49
CA THR A 56 3.71 -16.36 -6.61
C THR A 56 3.95 -17.83 -6.33
N GLY A 57 5.21 -18.28 -6.38
CA GLY A 57 5.57 -19.70 -6.29
C GLY A 57 5.30 -20.51 -7.55
N VAL A 58 4.97 -19.86 -8.68
CA VAL A 58 4.83 -20.55 -9.99
C VAL A 58 6.18 -20.65 -10.70
N GLU A 59 6.29 -21.53 -11.68
CA GLU A 59 7.46 -21.59 -12.55
C GLU A 59 7.54 -20.36 -13.45
N ALA A 60 8.74 -19.82 -13.68
CA ALA A 60 8.91 -18.61 -14.51
C ALA A 60 8.41 -18.79 -15.95
N GLY A 61 8.41 -20.03 -16.47
CA GLY A 61 7.85 -20.37 -17.77
C GLY A 61 6.33 -20.23 -17.87
N ASP A 62 5.63 -20.26 -16.74
CA ASP A 62 4.17 -20.11 -16.66
C ASP A 62 3.75 -18.64 -16.43
N VAL A 63 4.70 -17.73 -16.32
CA VAL A 63 4.46 -16.30 -16.12
C VAL A 63 4.35 -15.56 -17.46
N THR A 64 3.20 -14.93 -17.70
CA THR A 64 3.01 -14.02 -18.83
C THR A 64 3.08 -12.57 -18.37
N ILE A 65 4.14 -11.85 -18.76
CA ILE A 65 4.27 -10.41 -18.46
C ILE A 65 3.38 -9.58 -19.40
N MET A 66 2.38 -8.91 -18.84
CA MET A 66 1.45 -8.05 -19.57
C MET A 66 2.00 -6.62 -19.70
N HIS A 67 2.58 -6.09 -18.62
CA HIS A 67 3.20 -4.77 -18.60
C HIS A 67 4.41 -4.75 -17.66
N ARG A 68 5.44 -3.97 -18.01
CA ARG A 68 6.54 -3.65 -17.10
C ARG A 68 7.06 -2.24 -17.34
N SER A 69 7.36 -1.52 -16.27
CA SER A 69 7.94 -0.18 -16.32
C SER A 69 8.74 0.13 -15.06
N LEU A 70 9.42 1.28 -15.02
CA LEU A 70 10.09 1.80 -13.84
C LEU A 70 9.40 3.08 -13.39
N ALA A 71 9.21 3.22 -12.08
CA ALA A 71 8.77 4.46 -11.46
C ALA A 71 9.45 4.61 -10.09
N ASP A 72 10.03 5.78 -9.83
CA ASP A 72 10.61 6.14 -8.53
C ASP A 72 11.63 5.11 -7.98
N GLY A 73 12.39 4.44 -8.86
CA GLY A 73 13.37 3.42 -8.49
C GLY A 73 12.79 2.02 -8.22
N ALA A 74 11.48 1.82 -8.42
CA ALA A 74 10.81 0.53 -8.35
C ALA A 74 10.42 0.01 -9.73
N ALA A 75 10.48 -1.31 -9.90
CA ALA A 75 9.87 -1.99 -11.03
C ALA A 75 8.36 -2.14 -10.79
N LEU A 76 7.56 -1.73 -11.77
CA LEU A 76 6.13 -1.97 -11.83
C LEU A 76 5.89 -3.11 -12.81
N ILE A 77 5.26 -4.20 -12.37
CA ILE A 77 5.05 -5.40 -13.19
C ILE A 77 3.59 -5.82 -13.06
N LEU A 78 2.91 -5.94 -14.20
CA LEU A 78 1.62 -6.60 -14.31
C LEU A 78 1.81 -7.92 -15.06
N ALA A 79 1.38 -9.01 -14.45
CA ALA A 79 1.54 -10.35 -15.00
C ALA A 79 0.27 -11.18 -14.85
N ALA A 80 0.12 -12.17 -15.73
CA ALA A 80 -0.84 -13.26 -15.58
C ALA A 80 -0.10 -14.55 -15.22
N VAL A 81 -0.64 -15.27 -14.24
CA VAL A 81 -0.11 -16.57 -13.77
C VAL A 81 -1.24 -17.58 -13.64
N PRO A 82 -0.96 -18.90 -13.61
CA PRO A 82 -1.99 -19.90 -13.30
C PRO A 82 -2.67 -19.58 -11.96
N ALA A 83 -4.00 -19.69 -11.92
CA ALA A 83 -4.78 -19.38 -10.74
C ALA A 83 -4.40 -20.29 -9.56
N ALA A 84 -4.29 -19.71 -8.38
CA ALA A 84 -3.93 -20.44 -7.18
C ALA A 84 -4.94 -21.56 -6.85
N GLN A 85 -4.41 -22.70 -6.40
CA GLN A 85 -5.24 -23.79 -5.90
C GLN A 85 -6.10 -23.32 -4.72
N GLY A 86 -7.40 -23.62 -4.76
CA GLY A 86 -8.35 -23.23 -3.71
C GLY A 86 -9.13 -21.93 -3.98
N MET A 87 -8.87 -21.24 -5.09
CA MET A 87 -9.77 -20.19 -5.57
C MET A 87 -11.14 -20.75 -5.96
N LEU A 88 -12.21 -20.07 -5.58
CA LEU A 88 -13.57 -20.38 -6.01
C LEU A 88 -13.72 -19.98 -7.49
N TYR A 89 -14.00 -20.98 -8.33
CA TYR A 89 -13.95 -20.90 -9.80
C TYR A 89 -14.98 -19.95 -10.42
N GLU A 90 -16.08 -19.66 -9.72
CA GLU A 90 -17.19 -18.86 -10.24
C GLU A 90 -16.94 -17.34 -10.22
N GLU A 91 -15.87 -16.87 -9.56
CA GLU A 91 -15.59 -15.43 -9.38
C GLU A 91 -14.28 -14.94 -10.03
N ALA A 92 -13.43 -15.84 -10.54
CA ALA A 92 -12.21 -15.47 -11.26
C ALA A 92 -12.56 -14.96 -12.67
N ARG A 93 -12.62 -13.64 -12.85
CA ARG A 93 -12.78 -13.05 -14.19
C ARG A 93 -11.50 -13.27 -14.99
N ARG A 94 -11.62 -13.94 -16.14
CA ARG A 94 -10.56 -13.96 -17.15
C ARG A 94 -10.18 -12.51 -17.47
N PRO A 95 -8.90 -12.10 -17.34
CA PRO A 95 -8.39 -10.93 -18.06
C PRO A 95 -8.65 -11.18 -19.56
N ASP A 96 -8.82 -10.13 -20.37
CA ASP A 96 -9.07 -10.20 -21.82
C ASP A 96 -7.92 -10.89 -22.60
N ILE A 97 -7.75 -12.18 -22.39
CA ILE A 97 -6.80 -13.07 -23.04
C ILE A 97 -7.57 -13.79 -24.14
N PRO A 98 -7.10 -13.77 -25.40
CA PRO A 98 -7.76 -14.48 -26.49
C PRO A 98 -8.01 -15.95 -26.11
N ASP A 99 -9.23 -16.44 -26.36
CA ASP A 99 -9.70 -17.79 -26.00
C ASP A 99 -8.80 -18.95 -26.50
N SER A 100 -7.82 -18.67 -27.36
CA SER A 100 -6.84 -19.62 -27.87
C SER A 100 -5.75 -20.04 -26.88
N ILE A 101 -5.69 -19.48 -25.66
CA ILE A 101 -4.68 -19.83 -24.65
C ILE A 101 -5.35 -20.55 -23.46
N THR A 102 -5.67 -21.82 -23.68
CA THR A 102 -5.80 -22.93 -22.70
C THR A 102 -6.93 -22.93 -21.66
N GLU A 103 -7.38 -24.14 -21.35
CA GLU A 103 -8.38 -24.53 -20.31
C GLU A 103 -7.96 -24.20 -18.86
N GLN A 104 -6.88 -23.41 -18.67
CA GLN A 104 -6.35 -23.05 -17.35
C GLN A 104 -6.87 -21.68 -16.92
N THR A 105 -7.47 -21.62 -15.73
CA THR A 105 -7.82 -20.36 -15.07
C THR A 105 -6.53 -19.63 -14.71
N VAL A 106 -6.47 -18.34 -15.00
CA VAL A 106 -5.34 -17.45 -14.65
C VAL A 106 -5.79 -16.37 -13.67
N GLU A 107 -4.86 -15.84 -12.89
CA GLU A 107 -5.05 -14.65 -12.05
C GLU A 107 -4.05 -13.55 -12.43
N ALA A 108 -4.43 -12.30 -12.21
CA ALA A 108 -3.58 -11.15 -12.46
C ALA A 108 -2.81 -10.76 -11.19
N VAL A 109 -1.53 -10.46 -11.37
CA VAL A 109 -0.62 -10.04 -10.30
C VAL A 109 -0.10 -8.66 -10.63
N ASP A 110 -0.44 -7.68 -9.79
CA ASP A 110 0.15 -6.34 -9.83
C ASP A 110 1.25 -6.25 -8.76
N LEU A 111 2.46 -5.96 -9.19
CA LEU A 111 3.66 -6.03 -8.39
C LEU A 111 4.46 -4.74 -8.48
N ARG A 112 4.87 -4.22 -7.32
CA ARG A 112 5.91 -3.20 -7.20
C ARG A 112 7.11 -3.80 -6.50
N TRP A 113 8.27 -3.72 -7.12
CA TRP A 113 9.50 -4.34 -6.64
C TRP A 113 10.61 -3.30 -6.48
N ASP A 114 11.21 -3.24 -5.30
CA ASP A 114 12.41 -2.43 -5.09
C ASP A 114 13.62 -3.19 -5.65
N LEU A 115 14.16 -2.70 -6.76
CA LEU A 115 15.30 -3.34 -7.45
C LEU A 115 16.60 -3.29 -6.64
N ASN A 116 16.74 -2.36 -5.69
CA ASN A 116 17.94 -2.26 -4.87
C ASN A 116 17.87 -3.20 -3.66
N ALA A 117 16.72 -3.26 -3.02
CA ALA A 117 16.49 -4.16 -1.88
C ALA A 117 16.22 -5.60 -2.32
N ASP A 118 15.86 -5.80 -3.59
CA ASP A 118 15.38 -7.05 -4.18
C ASP A 118 14.20 -7.66 -3.39
N LEU A 119 13.21 -6.80 -3.10
CA LEU A 119 12.04 -7.14 -2.29
C LEU A 119 10.76 -6.50 -2.83
N PRO A 120 9.59 -7.11 -2.63
CA PRO A 120 8.32 -6.53 -3.05
C PRO A 120 7.95 -5.37 -2.12
N THR A 121 7.54 -4.23 -2.67
CA THR A 121 6.90 -3.14 -1.89
C THR A 121 5.38 -3.24 -1.93
N LEU A 122 4.82 -3.84 -2.98
CA LEU A 122 3.40 -4.13 -3.13
C LEU A 122 3.24 -5.40 -3.96
N VAL A 123 2.36 -6.30 -3.54
CA VAL A 123 1.83 -7.41 -4.34
C VAL A 123 0.32 -7.40 -4.22
N LEU A 124 -0.41 -7.52 -5.33
CA LEU A 124 -1.86 -7.59 -5.34
C LEU A 124 -2.31 -8.72 -6.27
N TRP A 125 -3.13 -9.62 -5.72
CA TRP A 125 -3.85 -10.67 -6.44
C TRP A 125 -5.35 -10.34 -6.39
N SER A 126 -5.82 -9.57 -7.37
CA SER A 126 -7.16 -8.96 -7.31
C SER A 126 -8.28 -10.00 -7.28
N GLU A 127 -8.09 -11.10 -8.01
CA GLU A 127 -9.08 -12.17 -8.17
C GLU A 127 -9.24 -13.03 -6.90
N ARG A 128 -8.33 -12.91 -5.93
CA ARG A 128 -8.39 -13.66 -4.65
C ARG A 128 -9.33 -13.03 -3.63
N LEU A 129 -9.81 -11.81 -3.87
CA LEU A 129 -10.91 -11.23 -3.10
C LEU A 129 -12.23 -11.86 -3.56
N GLN A 130 -12.67 -12.88 -2.83
CA GLN A 130 -13.84 -13.68 -3.15
C GLN A 130 -14.90 -13.58 -2.06
N PHE A 131 -16.17 -13.62 -2.46
CA PHE A 131 -17.31 -13.48 -1.56
C PHE A 131 -18.02 -14.83 -1.40
N SER A 132 -18.38 -15.16 -0.17
CA SER A 132 -19.06 -16.41 0.15
C SER A 132 -19.94 -16.21 1.37
N GLU A 133 -21.08 -16.91 1.43
CA GLU A 133 -21.91 -17.00 2.63
C GLU A 133 -21.21 -17.75 3.77
N ARG A 134 -20.16 -18.49 3.47
CA ARG A 134 -19.34 -19.24 4.42
C ARG A 134 -17.90 -18.75 4.38
N GLU A 135 -17.45 -18.28 5.53
CA GLU A 135 -16.05 -17.94 5.81
C GLU A 135 -15.51 -18.98 6.78
N SER A 136 -14.75 -19.94 6.27
CA SER A 136 -14.22 -21.06 7.07
C SER A 136 -12.82 -20.82 7.63
N VAL A 137 -12.13 -19.78 7.14
CA VAL A 137 -10.76 -19.47 7.54
C VAL A 137 -10.78 -18.79 8.90
N THR A 138 -9.97 -19.26 9.83
CA THR A 138 -9.87 -18.65 11.16
C THR A 138 -8.85 -17.51 11.19
N GLU A 139 -8.89 -16.70 12.26
CA GLU A 139 -7.89 -15.66 12.50
C GLU A 139 -6.47 -16.23 12.59
N GLU A 140 -6.31 -17.38 13.25
CA GLU A 140 -5.00 -18.05 13.40
C GLU A 140 -4.45 -18.56 12.05
N GLU A 141 -5.33 -19.05 11.17
CA GLU A 141 -4.93 -19.48 9.83
C GLU A 141 -4.47 -18.29 8.98
N ALA A 142 -5.21 -17.18 9.02
CA ALA A 142 -4.84 -15.95 8.33
C ALA A 142 -3.54 -15.35 8.87
N GLU A 143 -3.36 -15.37 10.20
CA GLU A 143 -2.12 -14.93 10.85
C GLU A 143 -0.92 -15.75 10.39
N ARG A 144 -1.06 -17.08 10.33
CA ARG A 144 0.02 -17.97 9.89
C ARG A 144 0.46 -17.66 8.45
N VAL A 145 -0.50 -17.42 7.55
CA VAL A 145 -0.20 -17.02 6.16
C VAL A 145 0.52 -15.66 6.14
N ALA A 146 0.03 -14.69 6.90
CA ALA A 146 0.67 -13.38 6.99
C ALA A 146 2.10 -13.46 7.54
N ARG A 147 2.34 -14.26 8.59
CA ARG A 147 3.68 -14.47 9.16
C ARG A 147 4.66 -15.04 8.14
N GLN A 148 4.24 -16.02 7.35
CA GLN A 148 5.10 -16.59 6.30
C GLN A 148 5.53 -15.54 5.28
N LEU A 149 4.62 -14.66 4.85
CA LEU A 149 4.95 -13.58 3.92
C LEU A 149 5.84 -12.51 4.58
N LEU A 150 5.57 -12.16 5.83
CA LEU A 150 6.38 -11.20 6.57
C LEU A 150 7.81 -11.71 6.79
N GLU A 151 7.97 -12.96 7.21
CA GLU A 151 9.29 -13.59 7.41
C GLU A 151 10.08 -13.67 6.10
N ARG A 152 9.39 -13.82 4.97
CA ARG A 152 10.01 -13.90 3.65
C ARG A 152 10.42 -12.53 3.10
N TRP A 153 9.57 -11.51 3.26
CA TRP A 153 9.70 -10.26 2.52
C TRP A 153 10.03 -9.02 3.35
N VAL A 154 9.91 -9.10 4.68
CA VAL A 154 10.34 -8.00 5.56
C VAL A 154 11.83 -8.20 5.90
N PRO A 155 12.70 -7.24 5.56
CA PRO A 155 14.12 -7.35 5.85
C PRO A 155 14.38 -7.29 7.36
N LYS A 156 15.38 -8.03 7.84
CA LYS A 156 15.68 -8.13 9.29
C LYS A 156 16.04 -6.78 9.91
N GLU A 157 16.60 -5.87 9.13
CA GLU A 157 16.98 -4.52 9.54
C GLU A 157 15.77 -3.60 9.80
N ALA A 158 14.56 -4.02 9.40
CA ALA A 158 13.31 -3.30 9.65
C ALA A 158 12.86 -3.37 11.12
N GLY A 159 13.53 -4.19 11.94
CA GLY A 159 13.26 -4.36 13.36
C GLY A 159 12.63 -5.70 13.70
N GLU A 160 12.44 -5.96 14.99
CA GLU A 160 11.75 -7.15 15.47
C GLU A 160 10.24 -7.03 15.24
N ILE A 161 9.58 -8.19 15.13
CA ILE A 161 8.11 -8.27 15.11
C ILE A 161 7.59 -7.89 16.50
N HIS A 162 7.18 -6.63 16.64
CA HIS A 162 6.66 -6.12 17.92
C HIS A 162 5.15 -6.36 18.08
N GLU A 163 4.39 -6.04 17.04
CA GLU A 163 2.94 -6.08 17.09
C GLU A 163 2.39 -6.57 15.75
N LEU A 164 1.59 -7.64 15.84
CA LEU A 164 0.72 -8.08 14.76
C LEU A 164 -0.70 -7.78 15.19
N THR A 165 -1.32 -6.80 14.54
CA THR A 165 -2.72 -6.49 14.76
C THR A 165 -3.54 -7.16 13.67
N ILE A 166 -4.44 -8.06 14.07
CA ILE A 166 -5.38 -8.71 13.16
C ILE A 166 -6.72 -8.01 13.27
N GLN A 167 -7.25 -7.56 12.14
CA GLN A 167 -8.56 -6.95 12.06
C GLN A 167 -9.41 -7.66 11.03
N LYS A 168 -10.56 -8.18 11.46
CA LYS A 168 -11.60 -8.62 10.55
C LYS A 168 -12.29 -7.41 9.91
N MET A 169 -12.24 -7.31 8.59
CA MET A 169 -12.87 -6.24 7.83
C MET A 169 -14.34 -6.57 7.50
N GLN A 170 -15.11 -5.56 7.04
CA GLN A 170 -16.47 -5.80 6.54
C GLN A 170 -16.48 -6.60 5.23
N ALA A 171 -15.42 -6.47 4.42
CA ALA A 171 -15.14 -7.37 3.32
C ALA A 171 -14.63 -8.72 3.85
N PRO A 172 -14.66 -9.81 3.07
CA PRO A 172 -14.16 -11.14 3.44
C PRO A 172 -12.61 -11.18 3.52
N ILE A 173 -12.06 -10.33 4.40
CA ILE A 173 -10.64 -10.04 4.54
C ILE A 173 -10.29 -10.02 6.02
N TYR A 174 -9.18 -10.69 6.35
CA TYR A 174 -8.38 -10.39 7.52
C TYR A 174 -7.26 -9.44 7.12
N ALA A 175 -7.18 -8.28 7.76
CA ALA A 175 -6.08 -7.34 7.61
C ALA A 175 -5.10 -7.53 8.76
N ILE A 176 -3.89 -7.97 8.45
CA ILE A 176 -2.81 -8.20 9.41
C ILE A 176 -1.79 -7.08 9.24
N ASN A 177 -1.62 -6.28 10.27
CA ASN A 177 -0.70 -5.14 10.27
C ASN A 177 0.53 -5.48 11.09
N TRP A 178 1.70 -5.22 10.52
CA TRP A 178 3.01 -5.35 11.16
C TRP A 178 3.67 -3.98 11.27
N GLN A 179 4.31 -3.72 12.41
CA GLN A 179 5.16 -2.55 12.61
C GLN A 179 6.50 -2.97 13.22
N GLY A 180 7.58 -2.45 12.65
CA GLY A 180 8.94 -2.69 13.12
C GLY A 180 9.25 -1.89 14.37
N THR A 181 9.93 -2.51 15.33
CA THR A 181 10.53 -1.80 16.47
C THR A 181 11.99 -2.16 16.66
N ALA A 182 12.74 -1.22 17.22
CA ALA A 182 14.10 -1.40 17.72
C ALA A 182 14.18 -0.73 19.08
N ASP A 183 14.68 -1.44 20.10
CA ASP A 183 14.79 -0.95 21.47
C ASP A 183 13.49 -0.35 22.04
N GLY A 184 12.34 -0.94 21.68
CA GLY A 184 11.01 -0.50 22.13
C GLY A 184 10.49 0.76 21.44
N VAL A 185 11.14 1.25 20.39
CA VAL A 185 10.72 2.40 19.59
C VAL A 185 10.38 1.95 18.16
N PHE A 186 9.31 2.50 17.59
CA PHE A 186 8.92 2.17 16.23
C PHE A 186 9.93 2.72 15.23
N THR A 187 10.40 1.87 14.33
CA THR A 187 11.36 2.25 13.29
C THR A 187 10.72 3.11 12.20
N GLY A 188 9.40 2.94 12.01
CA GLY A 188 8.64 3.48 10.88
C GLY A 188 8.47 2.47 9.75
N ASP A 189 9.19 1.34 9.81
CA ASP A 189 8.94 0.22 8.92
C ASP A 189 7.57 -0.40 9.25
N ARG A 190 6.81 -0.72 8.21
CA ARG A 190 5.48 -1.33 8.36
C ARG A 190 5.15 -2.22 7.18
N ALA A 191 4.30 -3.20 7.42
CA ALA A 191 3.79 -4.08 6.38
C ALA A 191 2.34 -4.43 6.69
N VAL A 192 1.56 -4.65 5.63
CA VAL A 192 0.17 -5.06 5.72
C VAL A 192 -0.03 -6.25 4.81
N VAL A 193 -0.60 -7.32 5.36
CA VAL A 193 -1.03 -8.49 4.61
C VAL A 193 -2.54 -8.59 4.72
N ASN A 194 -3.21 -8.63 3.57
CA ASN A 194 -4.63 -8.93 3.51
C ASN A 194 -4.80 -10.38 3.08
N VAL A 195 -5.51 -11.17 3.88
CA VAL A 195 -5.78 -12.58 3.62
C VAL A 195 -7.28 -12.78 3.46
N SER A 196 -7.68 -13.56 2.46
CA SER A 196 -9.08 -13.93 2.24
C SER A 196 -9.59 -14.77 3.40
N SER A 197 -10.70 -14.36 4.02
CA SER A 197 -11.36 -15.19 5.03
C SER A 197 -12.21 -16.33 4.44
N VAL A 198 -12.31 -16.38 3.11
CA VAL A 198 -13.02 -17.43 2.38
C VAL A 198 -12.06 -18.54 1.96
N THR A 199 -10.94 -18.16 1.34
CA THR A 199 -10.00 -19.12 0.73
C THR A 199 -8.70 -19.29 1.52
N GLY A 200 -8.38 -18.36 2.42
CA GLY A 200 -7.12 -18.34 3.17
C GLY A 200 -5.93 -17.88 2.33
N LEU A 201 -6.15 -17.51 1.07
CA LEU A 201 -5.10 -17.04 0.18
C LEU A 201 -4.76 -15.57 0.46
N PRO A 202 -3.48 -15.16 0.30
CA PRO A 202 -3.12 -13.75 0.40
C PRO A 202 -3.69 -12.99 -0.80
N ILE A 203 -4.41 -11.90 -0.51
CA ILE A 203 -5.02 -10.98 -1.49
C ILE A 203 -4.04 -9.86 -1.82
N SER A 204 -3.35 -9.33 -0.80
CA SER A 204 -2.30 -8.35 -1.03
C SER A 204 -1.26 -8.35 0.08
N PHE A 205 -0.07 -7.92 -0.30
CA PHE A 205 1.03 -7.57 0.58
C PHE A 205 1.45 -6.14 0.24
N SER A 206 1.69 -5.30 1.24
CA SER A 206 2.32 -4.00 1.03
C SER A 206 3.30 -3.75 2.16
N GLN A 207 4.43 -3.12 1.86
CA GLN A 207 5.36 -2.70 2.88
C GLN A 207 5.94 -1.32 2.60
N ARG A 208 6.31 -0.66 3.68
CA ARG A 208 7.17 0.51 3.67
C ARG A 208 8.41 0.16 4.48
N ILE A 209 9.55 0.24 3.83
CA ILE A 209 10.86 0.18 4.47
C ILE A 209 11.44 1.59 4.51
N ALA A 210 11.75 2.06 5.72
CA ALA A 210 12.32 3.37 5.94
C ALA A 210 13.75 3.43 5.39
N ALA A 211 13.98 4.33 4.43
CA ALA A 211 15.32 4.54 3.85
C ALA A 211 16.35 5.02 4.88
N LYS A 212 15.90 5.64 5.98
CA LYS A 212 16.75 6.11 7.08
C LYS A 212 16.09 5.83 8.42
N ARG A 213 16.90 5.38 9.38
CA ARG A 213 16.52 5.16 10.78
C ARG A 213 17.49 5.94 11.68
N PRO A 214 17.22 7.22 11.95
CA PRO A 214 18.04 8.01 12.87
C PRO A 214 18.12 7.35 14.25
N SER A 215 19.23 7.53 14.97
CA SER A 215 19.33 7.08 16.37
C SER A 215 18.29 7.78 17.24
N PRO A 216 17.67 7.11 18.22
CA PRO A 216 16.81 7.74 19.23
C PRO A 216 17.43 8.96 19.93
N ASP A 217 18.77 9.05 20.02
CA ASP A 217 19.49 10.16 20.66
C ASP A 217 19.25 11.55 20.04
N VAL A 218 18.76 11.59 18.79
CA VAL A 218 18.44 12.85 18.12
C VAL A 218 17.11 13.44 18.59
N VAL A 219 16.27 12.66 19.28
CA VAL A 219 14.97 13.10 19.81
C VAL A 219 15.19 14.08 20.95
N ARG A 220 14.58 15.26 20.85
CA ARG A 220 14.68 16.33 21.86
C ARG A 220 13.36 16.63 22.54
N VAL A 221 12.26 16.26 21.91
CA VAL A 221 10.90 16.52 22.36
C VAL A 221 10.40 15.29 23.11
N THR A 222 9.94 15.48 24.34
CA THR A 222 9.32 14.40 25.12
C THR A 222 7.88 14.13 24.68
N ARG A 223 7.35 12.97 25.06
CA ARG A 223 5.94 12.60 24.82
C ARG A 223 4.96 13.69 25.28
N ASP A 224 5.15 14.19 26.50
CA ASP A 224 4.27 15.21 27.09
C ASP A 224 4.38 16.55 26.37
N GLN A 225 5.59 16.92 25.92
CA GLN A 225 5.79 18.13 25.11
C GLN A 225 5.10 18.02 23.75
N ALA A 226 5.15 16.86 23.10
CA ALA A 226 4.44 16.62 21.84
C ALA A 226 2.92 16.71 22.02
N ILE A 227 2.37 16.09 23.07
CA ILE A 227 0.95 16.18 23.42
C ILE A 227 0.56 17.64 23.72
N ALA A 228 1.37 18.38 24.47
CA ALA A 228 1.14 19.79 24.76
C ALA A 228 1.18 20.66 23.49
N ALA A 229 2.11 20.40 22.58
CA ALA A 229 2.20 21.09 21.28
C ALA A 229 0.94 20.87 20.43
N VAL A 230 0.45 19.63 20.37
CA VAL A 230 -0.81 19.29 19.69
C VAL A 230 -2.00 19.95 20.37
N ARG A 231 -2.09 19.91 21.70
CA ARG A 231 -3.17 20.59 22.44
C ARG A 231 -3.21 22.08 22.12
N LYS A 232 -2.06 22.76 22.17
CA LYS A 232 -1.93 24.17 21.77
C LYS A 232 -2.35 24.41 20.32
N TYR A 233 -2.01 23.49 19.41
CA TYR A 233 -2.42 23.55 18.01
C TYR A 233 -3.94 23.41 17.85
N LEU A 234 -4.58 22.46 18.51
CA LEU A 234 -6.02 22.23 18.45
C LEU A 234 -6.81 23.44 18.96
N VAL A 235 -6.40 24.00 20.10
CA VAL A 235 -6.99 25.22 20.68
C VAL A 235 -6.85 26.41 19.74
N ARG A 236 -5.64 26.63 19.20
CA ARG A 236 -5.39 27.73 18.25
C ARG A 236 -6.26 27.63 16.99
N ASN A 237 -6.53 26.41 16.53
CA ASN A 237 -7.37 26.15 15.36
C ASN A 237 -8.87 25.98 15.71
N LYS A 238 -9.27 26.30 16.95
CA LYS A 238 -10.67 26.25 17.42
C LYS A 238 -11.34 24.88 17.22
N VAL A 239 -10.57 23.79 17.34
CA VAL A 239 -11.13 22.45 17.30
C VAL A 239 -12.03 22.26 18.54
N PRO A 240 -13.28 21.81 18.39
CA PRO A 240 -14.17 21.55 19.52
C PRO A 240 -13.51 20.65 20.56
N HIS A 241 -13.60 21.02 21.84
CA HIS A 241 -12.98 20.29 22.94
C HIS A 241 -11.45 20.09 22.84
N GLY A 242 -10.74 20.87 22.02
CA GLY A 242 -9.29 20.75 21.82
C GLY A 242 -8.45 20.75 23.10
N GLU A 243 -8.94 21.38 24.18
CA GLU A 243 -8.29 21.38 25.50
C GLU A 243 -8.44 20.09 26.29
N THR A 244 -9.48 19.31 26.03
CA THR A 244 -9.87 18.16 26.86
C THR A 244 -9.91 16.83 26.10
N ILE A 245 -9.75 16.86 24.78
CA ILE A 245 -9.68 15.64 23.97
C ILE A 245 -8.56 14.72 24.50
N PRO A 246 -8.85 13.43 24.69
CA PRO A 246 -7.85 12.42 25.00
C PRO A 246 -6.86 12.24 23.83
N LEU A 247 -5.57 12.30 24.14
CA LEU A 247 -4.49 12.18 23.16
C LEU A 247 -3.53 11.07 23.58
N VAL A 248 -3.12 10.26 22.61
CA VAL A 248 -2.06 9.26 22.78
C VAL A 248 -0.94 9.59 21.82
N ALA A 249 0.29 9.59 22.31
CA ALA A 249 1.47 9.82 21.49
C ALA A 249 2.35 8.57 21.43
N GLN A 250 2.82 8.26 20.23
CA GLN A 250 3.73 7.16 19.90
C GLN A 250 4.90 7.71 19.09
N LEU A 251 6.13 7.36 19.46
CA LEU A 251 7.33 7.79 18.76
C LEU A 251 7.62 6.84 17.59
N THR A 252 7.89 7.39 16.42
CA THR A 252 8.46 6.67 15.27
C THR A 252 9.75 7.35 14.82
N MET A 253 10.77 6.56 14.46
CA MET A 253 12.07 7.09 14.03
C MET A 253 12.08 7.53 12.57
N SER A 254 11.15 7.05 11.75
CA SER A 254 10.95 7.51 10.39
C SER A 254 9.47 7.63 10.06
N ALA A 255 8.94 8.84 10.15
CA ALA A 255 7.58 9.12 9.70
C ALA A 255 7.53 9.41 8.20
N GLU A 256 6.59 8.78 7.50
CA GLU A 256 6.41 8.96 6.05
C GLU A 256 6.03 10.40 5.70
N ASP A 257 5.13 11.01 6.46
CA ASP A 257 4.66 12.37 6.19
C ASP A 257 5.62 13.45 6.72
N HIS A 258 6.77 13.05 7.31
CA HIS A 258 7.78 14.00 7.76
C HIS A 258 8.59 14.53 6.55
N PRO A 259 8.82 15.85 6.42
CA PRO A 259 9.54 16.43 5.27
C PRO A 259 10.92 15.83 5.02
N THR A 260 11.62 15.46 6.09
CA THR A 260 12.94 14.81 6.03
C THR A 260 12.90 13.30 6.28
N LYS A 261 11.70 12.70 6.37
CA LYS A 261 11.47 11.29 6.74
C LYS A 261 12.13 10.90 8.08
N GLY A 262 12.19 11.87 9.01
CA GLY A 262 12.88 11.77 10.30
C GLY A 262 11.96 11.37 11.45
N PRO A 263 12.46 11.46 12.70
CA PRO A 263 11.73 11.00 13.87
C PRO A 263 10.58 11.96 14.22
N ALA A 264 9.44 11.39 14.57
CA ALA A 264 8.24 12.14 14.87
C ALA A 264 7.38 11.46 15.93
N TRP A 265 6.65 12.28 16.68
CA TRP A 265 5.55 11.81 17.51
C TRP A 265 4.28 11.76 16.67
N LEU A 266 3.70 10.57 16.57
CA LEU A 266 2.36 10.32 16.06
C LEU A 266 1.39 10.53 17.22
N VAL A 267 0.68 11.65 17.21
CA VAL A 267 -0.27 12.01 18.27
C VAL A 267 -1.69 11.79 17.76
N ALA A 268 -2.33 10.74 18.26
CA ALA A 268 -3.68 10.37 17.90
C ALA A 268 -4.70 10.97 18.87
N GLU A 269 -5.76 11.58 18.33
CA GLU A 269 -7.03 11.72 19.05
C GLU A 269 -7.69 10.36 19.15
N ILE A 270 -8.01 9.94 20.37
CA ILE A 270 -8.79 8.74 20.62
C ILE A 270 -10.17 9.12 21.16
N ASN A 271 -11.20 8.45 20.66
CA ASN A 271 -12.55 8.60 21.18
C ASN A 271 -12.75 7.76 22.46
N GLU A 272 -13.94 7.83 23.07
CA GLU A 272 -14.28 7.06 24.28
C GLU A 272 -14.16 5.53 24.10
N SER A 273 -14.29 5.04 22.85
CA SER A 273 -14.08 3.63 22.51
C SER A 273 -12.60 3.25 22.26
N GLY A 274 -11.66 4.19 22.43
CA GLY A 274 -10.24 4.00 22.15
C GLY A 274 -9.86 4.02 20.67
N ARG A 275 -10.81 4.32 19.76
CA ARG A 275 -10.54 4.40 18.32
C ARG A 275 -9.91 5.73 17.96
N GLN A 276 -8.86 5.67 17.14
CA GLN A 276 -8.23 6.83 16.53
C GLN A 276 -9.23 7.57 15.61
N ARG A 277 -9.37 8.89 15.81
CA ARG A 277 -10.15 9.78 14.93
C ARG A 277 -9.27 10.59 13.99
N GLN A 278 -8.16 11.09 14.52
CA GLN A 278 -7.24 11.94 13.79
C GLN A 278 -5.82 11.65 14.25
N LEU A 279 -4.88 11.73 13.32
CA LEU A 279 -3.45 11.63 13.59
C LEU A 279 -2.77 12.96 13.29
N LEU A 280 -2.02 13.47 14.25
CA LEU A 280 -1.23 14.70 14.11
C LEU A 280 0.24 14.36 14.27
N LEU A 281 1.05 14.82 13.32
CA LEU A 281 2.49 14.61 13.32
C LEU A 281 3.19 15.76 14.05
N VAL A 282 4.11 15.45 14.97
CA VAL A 282 4.99 16.43 15.62
C VAL A 282 6.44 16.02 15.39
N ASP A 283 7.25 16.93 14.87
CA ASP A 283 8.69 16.73 14.73
C ASP A 283 9.32 16.46 16.11
N ALA A 284 9.97 15.31 16.28
CA ALA A 284 10.53 14.88 17.56
C ALA A 284 11.83 15.60 17.95
N ILE A 285 12.39 16.41 17.04
CA ILE A 285 13.57 17.24 17.24
C ILE A 285 13.16 18.68 17.56
N THR A 286 12.22 19.25 16.80
CA THR A 286 11.87 20.67 16.90
C THR A 286 10.58 20.96 17.69
N GLY A 287 9.69 19.98 17.83
CA GLY A 287 8.40 20.13 18.50
C GLY A 287 7.33 20.80 17.64
N ASN A 288 7.64 21.04 16.36
CA ASN A 288 6.71 21.65 15.42
C ASN A 288 5.62 20.64 15.02
N VAL A 289 4.36 21.07 15.12
CA VAL A 289 3.22 20.30 14.60
C VAL A 289 3.18 20.47 13.08
N MET A 290 3.27 19.35 12.35
CA MET A 290 3.42 19.30 10.89
C MET A 290 2.10 19.07 10.14
N SER A 291 0.98 18.97 10.85
CA SER A 291 -0.31 18.64 10.25
C SER A 291 -0.91 19.78 9.39
N THR A 292 -1.45 19.38 8.25
CA THR A 292 -2.52 20.09 7.53
C THR A 292 -3.88 19.64 8.08
N VAL A 293 -4.35 20.25 9.17
CA VAL A 293 -5.78 20.11 9.50
C VAL A 293 -6.56 20.91 8.45
N PRO A 294 -7.52 20.31 7.72
CA PRO A 294 -8.39 21.11 6.85
C PRO A 294 -9.09 22.15 7.71
N ARG A 295 -8.95 23.42 7.35
CA ARG A 295 -9.59 24.52 8.08
C ARG A 295 -11.10 24.30 8.03
N VAL A 296 -11.75 24.32 9.19
CA VAL A 296 -13.21 24.39 9.27
C VAL A 296 -13.64 25.67 8.54
N GLY A 297 -14.15 25.53 7.31
CA GLY A 297 -14.51 26.63 6.41
C GLY A 297 -14.06 26.46 4.96
N GLU A 298 -13.07 25.60 4.66
CA GLU A 298 -12.78 25.18 3.29
C GLU A 298 -13.57 23.92 2.98
N SER A 299 -14.86 24.13 2.69
CA SER A 299 -15.66 23.16 1.96
C SER A 299 -14.89 22.79 0.69
N ALA A 300 -14.63 21.49 0.47
CA ALA A 300 -14.39 21.00 -0.87
C ALA A 300 -15.45 21.62 -1.80
N PRO A 301 -15.10 22.10 -3.00
CA PRO A 301 -16.11 22.64 -3.91
C PRO A 301 -17.17 21.55 -4.08
N GLN A 302 -18.38 21.87 -3.65
CA GLN A 302 -19.57 21.11 -4.01
C GLN A 302 -19.56 21.04 -5.53
N GLN A 303 -19.17 19.89 -6.09
CA GLN A 303 -19.51 19.59 -7.46
C GLN A 303 -21.02 19.40 -7.48
N GLY A 304 -21.69 20.50 -7.82
CA GLY A 304 -23.11 20.52 -8.09
C GLY A 304 -23.44 19.88 -9.43
N GLN A 305 -24.69 19.42 -9.45
CA GLN A 305 -25.51 18.96 -10.58
C GLN A 305 -25.47 17.45 -10.89
#